data_AF-A0A381WG30-F1
#
_entry.id   AF-A0A381WG30-F1
#
_cell.length_a   1.000
_cell.length_b   1.000
_cell.length_c   1.000
_cell.angle_alpha   90.00
_cell.angle_beta   90.00
_cell.angle_gamma   90.00
#
_symmetry.space_group_name_H-M   'P 1'
#
loop_
_entity.id
_entity.type
_entity.pdbx_description
1 polymer ?
#
loop_
_entity_poly.entity_id
_entity_poly.type
_entity_poly.pdbx_seq_one_letter_code
_entity_poly.pdbx_strand_id
1 'polypeptide(L)'
;MWLAKVEDSKGETVEVDWQPFSLSQVNSDKENDIKLWEQPEHLDGSDHTFLAHRSGLAAKRQGKEAFESFFITLLKARHEDKKDLLDPAVMEEAAIKAGLDMARFREDQSDPDLLREIGESHTKAIEEVGAFGVPTF
;
A
#
# COMPACT_ATOMS: atom_id res chain seq x y z
N MET A 1 6.36 -13.92 -7.11
CA MET A 1 4.99 -13.44 -6.83
C MET A 1 4.02 -14.17 -7.76
N TRP A 2 2.86 -14.67 -7.30
CA TRP A 2 1.98 -15.53 -8.12
C TRP A 2 1.46 -14.83 -9.38
N LEU A 3 1.16 -13.53 -9.29
CA LEU A 3 0.60 -12.78 -10.42
C LEU A 3 1.59 -12.63 -11.59
N ALA A 4 2.88 -12.45 -11.30
CA ALA A 4 3.92 -12.47 -12.33
C ALA A 4 3.97 -13.82 -13.09
N LYS A 5 3.54 -14.92 -12.46
CA LYS A 5 3.44 -16.23 -13.14
C LYS A 5 2.20 -16.35 -14.03
N VAL A 6 1.17 -15.52 -13.82
CA VAL A 6 -0.07 -15.57 -14.62
C VAL A 6 0.19 -15.06 -16.03
N GLU A 7 0.88 -13.92 -16.17
CA GLU A 7 1.23 -13.34 -17.47
C GLU A 7 2.15 -14.28 -18.26
N ASP A 8 3.19 -14.82 -17.60
CA ASP A 8 4.09 -15.83 -18.18
C ASP A 8 3.33 -17.06 -18.72
N SER A 9 2.24 -17.46 -18.07
CA SER A 9 1.46 -18.64 -18.45
C SER A 9 0.43 -18.39 -19.55
N LYS A 10 -0.04 -17.15 -19.70
CA LYS A 10 -1.11 -16.80 -20.66
C LYS A 10 -0.60 -16.13 -21.94
N GLY A 11 0.62 -15.58 -21.93
CA GLY A 11 1.14 -14.81 -23.08
C GLY A 11 0.36 -13.52 -23.35
N GLU A 12 -0.43 -13.07 -22.38
CA GLU A 12 -1.24 -11.85 -22.41
C GLU A 12 -0.90 -10.99 -21.20
N THR A 13 -0.78 -9.68 -21.41
CA THR A 13 -0.58 -8.71 -20.33
C THR A 13 -1.88 -8.53 -19.57
N VAL A 14 -1.84 -8.64 -18.25
CA VAL A 14 -2.98 -8.35 -17.38
C VAL A 14 -2.77 -6.96 -16.79
N GLU A 15 -3.68 -6.05 -17.09
CA GLU A 15 -3.67 -4.75 -16.42
C GLU A 15 -4.26 -4.90 -15.02
N VAL A 16 -3.46 -4.60 -14.00
CA VAL A 16 -3.83 -4.76 -12.60
C VAL A 16 -3.73 -3.41 -11.91
N ASP A 17 -4.86 -2.90 -11.44
CA ASP A 17 -4.88 -1.72 -10.57
C ASP A 17 -4.90 -2.14 -9.10
N TRP A 18 -3.74 -2.07 -8.45
CA TRP A 18 -3.54 -2.52 -7.07
C TRP A 18 -4.14 -1.57 -6.04
N GLN A 19 -5.27 -1.90 -5.45
CA GLN A 19 -5.96 -1.03 -4.51
C GLN A 19 -5.60 -1.34 -3.03
N PRO A 20 -5.30 -0.32 -2.19
CA PRO A 20 -5.03 -0.53 -0.78
C PRO A 20 -6.26 -1.03 -0.01
N PHE A 21 -6.04 -2.00 0.87
CA PHE A 21 -7.05 -2.48 1.81
C PHE A 21 -6.44 -2.63 3.21
N SER A 22 -7.11 -2.11 4.24
CA SER A 22 -6.60 -2.13 5.61
C SER A 22 -7.24 -3.25 6.43
N LEU A 23 -6.47 -4.29 6.74
CA LEU A 23 -6.88 -5.29 7.73
C LEU A 23 -6.94 -4.72 9.14
N SER A 24 -6.13 -3.71 9.46
CA SER A 24 -6.22 -3.01 10.74
C SER A 24 -7.57 -2.32 10.89
N GLN A 25 -8.13 -1.73 9.83
CA GLN A 25 -9.48 -1.18 9.83
C GLN A 25 -10.54 -2.28 9.95
N VAL A 26 -10.40 -3.40 9.22
CA VAL A 26 -11.35 -4.52 9.36
C VAL A 26 -11.42 -5.06 10.79
N ASN A 27 -10.28 -5.01 11.49
CA ASN A 27 -10.13 -5.51 12.85
C ASN A 27 -10.20 -4.41 13.93
N SER A 28 -10.52 -3.17 13.56
CA SER A 28 -10.70 -2.09 14.52
C SER A 28 -12.03 -2.24 15.27
N ASP A 29 -12.23 -1.43 16.29
CA ASP A 29 -13.48 -1.38 17.04
C ASP A 29 -14.64 -0.90 16.15
N LYS A 30 -15.45 -1.86 15.69
CA LYS A 30 -16.61 -1.62 14.82
C LYS A 30 -17.79 -1.01 15.56
N GLU A 31 -17.84 -1.09 16.88
CA GLU A 31 -18.98 -0.56 17.65
C GLU A 31 -19.01 0.97 17.63
N ASN A 32 -17.85 1.59 17.46
CA ASN A 32 -17.69 3.05 17.47
C ASN A 32 -17.51 3.67 16.07
N ASP A 33 -17.65 2.88 15.00
CA ASP A 33 -17.45 3.31 13.60
C ASP A 33 -16.14 4.10 13.38
N ILE A 34 -15.09 3.69 14.10
CA ILE A 34 -13.80 4.40 14.09
C ILE A 34 -13.13 4.17 12.74
N LYS A 35 -12.79 5.26 12.06
CA LYS A 35 -11.96 5.25 10.87
C LYS A 35 -10.51 5.53 11.27
N LEU A 36 -9.66 4.52 11.14
CA LEU A 36 -8.25 4.63 11.51
C LEU A 36 -7.56 5.74 10.71
N TRP A 37 -7.83 5.87 9.41
CA TRP A 37 -7.22 6.95 8.60
C TRP A 37 -7.64 8.39 9.00
N GLU A 38 -8.59 8.55 9.93
CA GLU A 38 -9.00 9.85 10.48
C GLU A 38 -8.46 10.10 11.91
N GLN A 39 -7.74 9.15 12.52
CA GLN A 39 -7.24 9.32 13.89
C GLN A 39 -6.00 10.21 13.96
N PRO A 40 -5.83 11.02 15.03
CA PRO A 40 -4.73 11.98 15.16
C PRO A 40 -3.34 11.38 14.94
N GLU A 41 -3.07 10.20 15.50
CA GLU A 41 -1.78 9.51 15.41
C GLU A 41 -1.40 9.06 14.00
N HIS A 42 -2.40 8.82 13.15
CA HIS A 42 -2.17 8.49 11.74
C HIS A 42 -2.01 9.77 10.91
N LEU A 43 -2.78 10.83 11.23
CA LEU A 43 -2.70 12.13 10.56
C LEU A 43 -1.37 12.85 10.83
N ASP A 44 -0.87 12.82 12.05
CA ASP A 44 0.40 13.43 12.44
C ASP A 44 1.63 12.56 12.13
N GLY A 45 1.40 11.31 11.74
CA GLY A 45 2.43 10.34 11.33
C GLY A 45 3.19 9.69 12.49
N SER A 46 2.73 9.86 13.74
CA SER A 46 3.33 9.19 14.90
C SER A 46 3.05 7.68 14.94
N ASP A 47 1.99 7.22 14.25
CA ASP A 47 1.68 5.81 14.04
C ASP A 47 1.89 5.39 12.57
N HIS A 48 2.67 4.33 12.38
CA HIS A 48 3.08 3.84 11.05
C HIS A 48 2.17 2.78 10.44
N THR A 49 0.98 2.51 10.99
CA THR A 49 0.06 1.48 10.50
C THR A 49 -0.22 1.59 9.00
N PHE A 50 -0.31 2.81 8.47
CA PHE A 50 -0.55 3.08 7.06
C PHE A 50 0.71 3.38 6.25
N LEU A 51 1.90 3.28 6.84
CA LEU A 51 3.16 3.64 6.20
C LEU A 51 3.38 2.88 4.88
N ALA A 52 3.15 1.56 4.88
CA ALA A 52 3.30 0.74 3.68
C ALA A 52 2.29 1.13 2.58
N HIS A 53 1.04 1.41 2.95
CA HIS A 53 0.01 1.86 2.01
C HIS A 53 0.34 3.21 1.40
N ARG A 54 0.72 4.20 2.23
CA ARG A 54 1.16 5.53 1.77
C ARG A 54 2.37 5.43 0.84
N SER A 55 3.33 4.58 1.18
CA SER A 55 4.50 4.32 0.33
C SER A 55 4.12 3.72 -1.02
N GLY A 56 3.18 2.77 -1.04
CA GLY A 56 2.66 2.20 -2.29
C GLY A 56 1.98 3.25 -3.16
N LEU A 57 1.13 4.11 -2.58
CA LEU A 57 0.47 5.19 -3.32
C LEU A 57 1.46 6.27 -3.80
N ALA A 58 2.44 6.64 -2.98
CA ALA A 58 3.52 7.54 -3.39
C ALA A 58 4.32 6.98 -4.57
N ALA A 59 4.63 5.67 -4.56
CA ALA A 59 5.26 5.01 -5.69
C ALA A 59 4.36 5.00 -6.94
N LYS A 60 3.03 4.77 -6.78
CA LYS A 60 2.06 4.88 -7.88
C LYS A 60 2.05 6.25 -8.56
N ARG A 61 2.20 7.33 -7.78
CA ARG A 61 2.28 8.69 -8.33
C ARG A 61 3.47 8.88 -9.28
N GLN A 62 4.52 8.07 -9.18
CA GLN A 62 5.68 8.10 -10.08
C GLN A 62 5.51 7.26 -11.36
N GLY A 63 4.39 6.57 -11.52
CA GLY A 63 4.08 5.78 -12.71
C GLY A 63 4.05 4.26 -12.45
N LYS A 64 3.55 3.52 -13.45
CA LYS A 64 3.28 2.09 -13.34
C LYS A 64 4.55 1.28 -13.07
N GLU A 65 5.61 1.51 -13.85
CA GLU A 65 6.86 0.77 -13.74
C GLU A 65 7.56 1.02 -12.39
N ALA A 66 7.53 2.27 -11.93
CA ALA A 66 8.08 2.65 -10.63
C ALA A 66 7.33 1.97 -9.48
N PHE A 67 6.00 1.95 -9.55
CA PHE A 67 5.17 1.23 -8.59
C PHE A 67 5.42 -0.27 -8.61
N GLU A 68 5.46 -0.92 -9.78
CA GLU A 68 5.68 -2.37 -9.88
C GLU A 68 7.05 -2.78 -9.31
N SER A 69 8.10 -2.01 -9.62
CA SER A 69 9.44 -2.17 -9.08
C SER A 69 9.45 -2.05 -7.55
N PHE A 70 8.78 -1.02 -7.01
CA PHE A 70 8.63 -0.81 -5.57
C PHE A 70 7.84 -1.94 -4.91
N PHE A 71 6.69 -2.31 -5.48
CA PHE A 71 5.78 -3.29 -4.91
C PHE A 71 6.42 -4.67 -4.83
N ILE A 72 7.12 -5.12 -5.88
CA ILE A 72 7.88 -6.39 -5.85
C ILE A 72 8.99 -6.32 -4.79
N THR A 73 9.71 -5.21 -4.69
CA THR A 73 10.76 -5.03 -3.70
C THR A 73 10.22 -5.12 -2.27
N LEU A 74 9.08 -4.48 -2.02
CA LEU A 74 8.41 -4.48 -0.71
C LEU A 74 7.88 -5.87 -0.34
N LEU A 75 7.30 -6.60 -1.30
CA LEU A 75 6.83 -7.96 -1.08
C LEU A 75 7.97 -8.91 -0.72
N LYS A 76 9.14 -8.80 -1.38
CA LYS A 76 10.34 -9.57 -1.02
C LYS A 76 10.83 -9.22 0.38
N ALA A 77 10.93 -7.92 0.70
CA ALA A 77 11.34 -7.46 2.02
C ALA A 77 10.48 -8.08 3.13
N ARG A 78 9.15 -8.13 2.94
CA ARG A 78 8.23 -8.74 3.91
C ARG A 78 8.30 -10.26 3.95
N HIS A 79 8.24 -10.93 2.80
CA HIS A 79 7.96 -12.36 2.73
C HIS A 79 9.21 -13.22 2.70
N GLU A 80 10.30 -12.72 2.11
CA GLU A 80 11.60 -13.39 2.02
C GLU A 80 12.48 -12.95 3.19
N ASP A 81 12.70 -11.64 3.33
CA ASP A 81 13.66 -11.08 4.31
C ASP A 81 13.07 -10.84 5.72
N LYS A 82 11.75 -11.05 5.88
CA LYS A 82 11.01 -10.89 7.14
C LYS A 82 11.13 -9.49 7.78
N LYS A 83 11.32 -8.46 6.97
CA LYS A 83 11.38 -7.06 7.42
C LYS A 83 10.02 -6.59 7.95
N ASP A 84 10.08 -5.61 8.85
CA ASP A 84 8.91 -4.90 9.35
C ASP A 84 8.54 -3.78 8.40
N LEU A 85 7.27 -3.72 7.98
CA LEU A 85 6.78 -2.69 7.08
C LEU A 85 6.30 -1.42 7.81
N LEU A 86 6.32 -1.44 9.14
CA LEU A 86 6.12 -0.26 9.98
C LEU A 86 7.44 0.51 10.20
N ASP A 87 8.56 0.00 9.72
CA ASP A 87 9.87 0.66 9.80
C ASP A 87 10.07 1.60 8.58
N PRO A 88 10.20 2.93 8.79
CA PRO A 88 10.49 3.88 7.72
C PRO A 88 11.75 3.55 6.93
N ALA A 89 12.78 2.98 7.57
CA ALA A 89 14.01 2.59 6.89
C ALA A 89 13.76 1.50 5.84
N VAL A 90 12.81 0.59 6.11
CA VAL A 90 12.45 -0.47 5.13
C VAL A 90 11.74 0.12 3.92
N MET A 91 10.88 1.14 4.10
CA MET A 91 10.26 1.84 2.96
C MET A 91 11.29 2.59 2.13
N GLU A 92 12.22 3.28 2.80
CA GLU A 92 13.27 4.05 2.14
C GLU A 92 14.24 3.13 1.36
N GLU A 93 14.68 2.03 1.97
CA GLU A 93 15.50 1.02 1.29
C GLU A 93 14.78 0.42 0.08
N ALA A 94 13.49 0.10 0.21
CA ALA A 94 12.70 -0.43 -0.89
C ALA A 94 12.54 0.60 -2.02
N ALA A 95 12.32 1.87 -1.68
CA ALA A 95 12.19 2.94 -2.66
C ALA A 95 13.49 3.18 -3.44
N ILE A 96 14.63 3.20 -2.74
CA ILE A 96 15.95 3.33 -3.36
C ILE A 96 16.23 2.14 -4.28
N LYS A 97 16.01 0.90 -3.81
CA LYS A 97 16.20 -0.32 -4.61
C LYS A 97 15.32 -0.34 -5.87
N ALA A 98 14.12 0.23 -5.76
CA ALA A 98 13.17 0.32 -6.87
C ALA A 98 13.51 1.42 -7.90
N GLY A 99 14.46 2.32 -7.58
CA GLY A 99 14.87 3.41 -8.46
C GLY A 99 13.91 4.60 -8.46
N LEU A 100 13.12 4.79 -7.39
CA LEU A 100 12.21 5.92 -7.26
C LEU A 100 12.98 7.25 -7.11
N ASP A 101 12.37 8.35 -7.56
CA ASP A 101 12.81 9.70 -7.17
C ASP A 101 12.55 9.87 -5.68
N MET A 102 13.62 9.89 -4.89
CA MET A 102 13.54 9.92 -3.44
C MET A 102 13.10 11.27 -2.88
N ALA A 103 13.27 12.37 -3.60
CA ALA A 103 12.76 13.67 -3.16
C ALA A 103 11.24 13.66 -3.28
N ARG A 104 10.75 13.29 -4.47
CA ARG A 104 9.32 13.19 -4.74
C ARG A 104 8.64 12.12 -3.88
N PHE A 105 9.28 10.96 -3.69
CA PHE A 105 8.72 9.88 -2.88
C PHE A 105 8.47 10.32 -1.44
N ARG A 106 9.43 11.01 -0.81
CA ARG A 106 9.27 11.50 0.57
C ARG A 106 8.19 12.59 0.66
N GLU A 107 8.14 13.49 -0.30
CA GLU A 107 7.09 14.51 -0.40
C GLU A 107 5.70 13.85 -0.51
N ASP A 108 5.51 12.99 -1.52
CA ASP A 108 4.26 12.29 -1.76
C ASP A 108 3.86 11.39 -0.57
N GLN A 109 4.79 10.64 0.02
CA GLN A 109 4.52 9.76 1.17
C GLN A 109 4.01 10.55 2.38
N SER A 110 4.46 11.80 2.55
CA SER A 110 4.03 12.69 3.63
C SER A 110 2.70 13.40 3.38
N ASP A 111 2.15 13.31 2.16
CA ASP A 111 0.90 13.94 1.79
C ASP A 111 -0.28 13.35 2.60
N PRO A 112 -0.99 14.16 3.41
CA PRO A 112 -2.13 13.69 4.20
C PRO A 112 -3.30 13.18 3.33
N ASP A 113 -3.42 13.64 2.07
CA ASP A 113 -4.48 13.15 1.17
C ASP A 113 -4.37 11.65 0.89
N LEU A 114 -3.19 11.04 1.05
CA LEU A 114 -3.03 9.60 0.91
C LEU A 114 -3.86 8.79 1.92
N LEU A 115 -4.10 9.33 3.12
CA LEU A 115 -4.95 8.66 4.10
C LEU A 115 -6.42 8.67 3.66
N ARG A 116 -6.88 9.78 3.07
CA ARG A 116 -8.20 9.87 2.44
C ARG A 116 -8.33 8.85 1.30
N GLU A 117 -7.32 8.76 0.42
CA GLU A 117 -7.30 7.77 -0.68
C GLU A 117 -7.35 6.32 -0.16
N ILE A 118 -6.64 6.01 0.92
CA ILE A 118 -6.69 4.69 1.58
C ILE A 118 -8.10 4.40 2.11
N GLY A 119 -8.73 5.38 2.77
CA GLY A 119 -10.09 5.26 3.27
C GLY A 119 -11.11 5.01 2.15
N GLU A 120 -11.06 5.80 1.08
CA GLU A 120 -11.94 5.65 -0.08
C GLU A 120 -11.78 4.29 -0.76
N SER A 121 -10.53 3.85 -0.96
CA SER A 121 -10.23 2.54 -1.54
C SER A 121 -10.77 1.40 -0.67
N HIS A 122 -10.57 1.50 0.65
CA HIS A 122 -11.09 0.52 1.59
C HIS A 122 -12.62 0.48 1.61
N THR A 123 -13.28 1.64 1.70
CA THR A 123 -14.75 1.74 1.66
C THR A 123 -15.31 1.13 0.39
N LYS A 124 -14.73 1.46 -0.77
CA LYS A 124 -15.13 0.88 -2.05
C LYS A 124 -14.99 -0.65 -2.05
N ALA A 125 -13.88 -1.17 -1.52
CA ALA A 125 -13.65 -2.61 -1.46
C ALA A 125 -14.71 -3.33 -0.59
N ILE A 126 -15.13 -2.73 0.54
CA ILE A 126 -16.21 -3.30 1.37
C ILE A 126 -17.56 -3.20 0.66
N GLU A 127 -17.94 -2.00 0.20
CA GLU A 127 -19.31 -1.70 -0.22
C GLU A 127 -19.64 -2.20 -1.63
N GLU A 128 -18.69 -2.10 -2.57
CA GLU A 128 -18.93 -2.46 -3.97
C GLU A 128 -18.45 -3.88 -4.30
N VAL A 129 -17.35 -4.31 -3.69
CA VAL A 129 -16.73 -5.62 -3.97
C VAL A 129 -17.11 -6.68 -2.93
N GLY A 130 -17.54 -6.28 -1.73
CA GLY A 130 -17.81 -7.21 -0.63
C GLY A 130 -16.53 -7.84 -0.05
N ALA A 131 -15.39 -7.15 -0.17
CA ALA A 131 -14.12 -7.62 0.37
C ALA A 131 -14.20 -7.72 1.90
N PHE A 132 -13.53 -8.72 2.46
CA PHE A 132 -13.41 -8.91 3.91
C PHE A 132 -11.98 -9.26 4.34
N GLY A 133 -11.07 -9.36 3.38
CA GLY A 133 -9.70 -9.78 3.58
C GLY A 133 -8.84 -9.52 2.35
N VAL A 134 -7.58 -9.97 2.39
CA VAL A 134 -6.65 -9.85 1.27
C VAL A 134 -5.94 -11.19 1.01
N PRO A 135 -5.57 -11.50 -0.24
CA PRO A 135 -5.95 -10.77 -1.46
C PRO A 135 -7.42 -11.01 -1.87
N THR A 136 -8.03 -10.02 -2.55
CA THR A 136 -9.34 -10.11 -3.23
C THR A 136 -9.16 -9.55 -4.65
N PHE A 137 -9.84 -10.13 -5.64
CA PHE A 137 -9.71 -9.82 -7.08
C PHE A 137 -11.08 -9.81 -7.76
#